data_AF-A0A949ZH69-F1
#
_entry.id   AF-A0A949ZH69-F1
#
_cell.length_a   1.000
_cell.length_b   1.000
_cell.length_c   1.000
_cell.angle_alpha   90.00
_cell.angle_beta   90.00
_cell.angle_gamma   90.00
#
_symmetry.space_group_name_H-M   'P 1'
#
loop_
_entity.id
_entity.type
_entity.pdbx_description
1 polymer ?
#
loop_
_entity_poly.entity_id
_entity_poly.type
_entity_poly.pdbx_seq_one_letter_code
_entity_poly.pdbx_strand_id
1 'polypeptide(L)' 'QVYCPNLSLFDHFNAAYRTYFTRELPARAFLGSGPLLRGGHFELMSMARKD' A
#
# COMPACT_ATOMS: atom_id res chain seq x y z
N GLN A 1 5.82 2.92 1.24
CA GLN A 1 6.16 1.58 0.72
C GLN A 1 5.00 0.66 1.00
N VAL A 2 4.58 -0.14 0.01
CA VAL A 2 3.50 -1.13 0.13
C VAL A 2 4.07 -2.48 -0.24
N TYR A 3 4.05 -3.41 0.71
CA TYR A 3 4.50 -4.79 0.53
C TYR A 3 3.28 -5.68 0.31
N CYS A 4 3.34 -6.53 -0.71
CA CYS A 4 2.24 -7.43 -1.05
C CYS A 4 2.77 -8.80 -1.51
N PRO A 5 2.42 -9.91 -0.83
CA PRO A 5 2.79 -11.25 -1.27
C PRO A 5 2.16 -11.65 -2.60
N ASN A 6 0.97 -11.11 -2.93
CA ASN A 6 0.23 -11.43 -4.14
C ASN A 6 0.01 -10.19 -5.02
N LEU A 7 0.86 -10.01 -6.02
CA LEU A 7 0.84 -8.85 -6.92
C LEU A 7 -0.44 -8.72 -7.78
N SER A 8 -1.22 -9.79 -7.94
CA SER A 8 -2.51 -9.71 -8.63
C SER A 8 -3.53 -8.80 -7.92
N LEU A 9 -3.30 -8.49 -6.64
CA LEU A 9 -4.16 -7.60 -5.86
C LEU A 9 -3.87 -6.10 -6.07
N PHE A 10 -3.00 -5.73 -7.01
CA PHE A 10 -2.62 -4.33 -7.26
C PHE A 10 -3.84 -3.43 -7.53
N ASP A 11 -4.74 -3.83 -8.42
CA ASP A 11 -5.91 -3.03 -8.76
C ASP A 11 -6.90 -2.90 -7.60
N HIS A 12 -7.10 -3.99 -6.85
CA HIS A 12 -7.94 -3.99 -5.64
C HIS A 12 -7.38 -3.04 -4.58
N PHE A 13 -6.08 -3.10 -4.34
CA PHE A 13 -5.40 -2.18 -3.42
C PHE A 13 -5.59 -0.73 -3.86
N ASN A 14 -5.43 -0.44 -5.16
CA ASN A 14 -5.56 0.92 -5.67
C ASN A 14 -6.98 1.47 -5.59
N ALA A 15 -7.99 0.64 -5.83
CA ALA A 15 -9.38 1.02 -5.63
C ALA A 15 -9.62 1.48 -4.19
N ALA A 16 -9.18 0.69 -3.20
CA ALA A 16 -9.27 1.05 -1.78
C ALA A 16 -8.39 2.27 -1.44
N TYR A 17 -7.14 2.33 -1.90
CA TYR A 17 -6.21 3.41 -1.57
C TYR A 17 -6.75 4.80 -1.96
N ARG A 18 -7.44 4.89 -3.11
CA ARG A 18 -8.03 6.15 -3.61
C ARG A 18 -9.23 6.63 -2.79
N THR A 19 -9.84 5.77 -1.97
CA THR A 19 -10.90 6.22 -1.05
C THR A 19 -10.34 6.94 0.18
N TYR A 20 -9.06 6.71 0.52
CA TYR A 20 -8.39 7.36 1.65
C TYR A 20 -7.65 8.63 1.25
N PHE A 21 -6.99 8.64 0.08
CA PHE A 21 -6.24 9.78 -0.43
C PHE A 21 -7.02 10.45 -1.56
N THR A 22 -7.80 11.47 -1.22
CA THR A 22 -8.70 12.17 -2.16
C THR A 22 -8.08 13.43 -2.79
N ARG A 23 -6.88 13.82 -2.37
CA ARG A 23 -6.12 14.97 -2.91
C ARG A 23 -4.90 14.46 -3.70
N GLU A 24 -3.74 15.11 -3.55
CA GLU A 24 -2.49 14.60 -4.10
C GLU A 24 -2.15 13.25 -3.48
N LEU A 25 -1.76 12.31 -4.33
CA LEU A 25 -1.36 10.99 -3.90
C LEU A 25 0.07 11.04 -3.36
N PRO A 26 0.32 10.53 -2.15
CA PRO A 26 1.67 10.43 -1.62
C PRO A 26 2.59 9.61 -2.52
N ALA A 27 3.87 10.00 -2.58
CA ALA A 27 4.90 9.17 -3.22
C ALA A 27 4.94 7.78 -2.55
N ARG A 28 4.94 6.72 -3.38
CA ARG A 28 4.97 5.33 -2.90
C ARG A 28 5.67 4.41 -3.89
N ALA A 29 6.10 3.26 -3.37
CA ALA A 29 6.47 2.08 -4.14
C ALA A 29 5.54 0.92 -3.75
N PHE A 30 5.11 0.13 -4.74
CA PHE A 30 4.35 -1.11 -4.54
C PHE A 30 5.23 -2.28 -4.97
N LEU A 31 5.49 -3.20 -4.05
CA LEU A 31 6.55 -4.20 -4.19
C LEU A 31 6.02 -5.58 -3.82
N GLY A 32 6.52 -6.60 -4.52
CA GLY A 32 6.33 -7.99 -4.11
C GLY A 32 7.05 -8.26 -2.79
N SER A 33 6.49 -9.13 -1.95
CA SER A 33 7.09 -9.52 -0.67
C SER A 33 6.97 -11.02 -0.41
N GLY A 34 7.70 -11.50 0.60
CA GLY A 34 7.36 -12.78 1.25
C GLY A 34 6.10 -12.66 2.12
N PRO A 35 5.72 -13.73 2.84
CA PRO A 35 4.59 -13.71 3.76
C PRO A 35 4.70 -12.57 4.78
N LEU A 36 3.58 -11.91 5.05
CA LEU A 36 3.49 -10.80 6.01
C LEU A 36 3.05 -11.29 7.39
N LEU A 37 3.20 -10.43 8.39
CA LEU A 37 2.81 -10.72 9.77
C LEU A 37 1.33 -11.17 9.83
N ARG A 38 1.08 -12.30 10.51
CA ARG A 38 -0.25 -12.93 10.65
C ARG A 38 -0.94 -13.27 9.31
N GLY A 39 -0.19 -13.42 8.22
CA GLY A 39 -0.75 -13.73 6.91
C GLY A 39 -1.47 -12.55 6.25
N GLY A 40 -1.08 -11.30 6.58
CA GLY A 40 -1.66 -10.11 5.97
C GLY A 40 -1.49 -10.05 4.44
N HIS A 41 -2.44 -9.42 3.77
CA HIS A 41 -2.40 -9.21 2.31
C HIS A 41 -1.55 -8.01 1.89
N PHE A 42 -1.47 -6.99 2.75
CA PHE A 42 -0.70 -5.78 2.51
C PHE A 42 -0.08 -5.29 3.81
N GLU A 43 1.14 -4.75 3.72
CA GLU A 43 1.77 -3.98 4.80
C GLU A 43 2.21 -2.63 4.22
N LEU A 44 1.82 -1.54 4.88
CA LEU A 44 2.07 -0.19 4.42
C LEU A 44 2.89 0.59 5.44
N MET A 45 4.00 1.16 4.97
CA MET A 45 4.79 2.14 5.71
C MET A 45 4.78 3.48 4.97
N SER A 46 4.53 4.57 5.69
CA SER A 46 4.49 5.91 5.12
C SER A 46 5.28 6.91 5.95
N MET A 47 5.82 7.93 5.30
CA MET A 47 6.32 9.13 5.96
C MET A 47 5.34 10.27 5.71
N ALA A 48 5.12 11.10 6.71
CA ALA A 48 4.30 12.30 6.62
C ALA A 48 5.05 13.46 7.23
N ARG A 49 4.86 14.66 6.67
CA ARG A 49 5.36 15.91 7.23
C ARG A 49 4.20 16.59 7.95
N LYS A 50 4.46 17.09 9.14
CA LYS A 50 3.58 18.03 9.84
C LYS A 50 4.08 19.45 9.59
N ASP A 51 3.16 20.37 9.36
CA ASP A 51 3.46 21.80 9.30
C ASP A 51 3.60 22.41 10.71
#